data_AF-A0A536X9P4-F1
#
_entry.id   AF-A0A536X9P4-F1
#
_cell.length_a   1.000
_cell.length_b   1.000
_cell.length_c   1.000
_cell.angle_alpha   90.00
_cell.angle_beta   90.00
_cell.angle_gamma   90.00
#
_symmetry.space_group_name_H-M   'P 1'
#
loop_
_entity.id
_entity.type
_entity.pdbx_description
1 polymer ?
#
loop_
_entity_poly.entity_id
_entity_poly.type
_entity_poly.pdbx_seq_one_letter_code
_entity_poly.pdbx_strand_id
1 'polypeptide(L)'
;MSSACGLGTWTSNAHAGAQIEEPLADAVRSALAAAIANRAPPKPGFDSTEMRLAYLRWLGEMSGRLKKRKADHVTRVEFLETVWYESKRAALEPSLVLGLIQVESGFRKYAISS
;
A
#
# COMPACT_ATOMS: atom_id res chain seq x y z
N MET A 1 6.48 -42.20 50.18
CA MET A 1 6.06 -40.82 49.89
C MET A 1 7.11 -40.27 48.93
N SER A 2 7.06 -40.58 47.63
CA SER A 2 6.34 -39.84 46.55
C SER A 2 6.55 -38.33 46.68
N SER A 3 6.90 -37.53 45.67
CA SER A 3 7.28 -37.63 44.26
C SER A 3 7.61 -36.19 43.87
N ALA A 4 8.52 -35.93 42.93
CA ALA A 4 8.48 -34.70 42.14
C ALA A 4 9.16 -34.91 40.78
N CYS A 5 8.33 -35.19 39.78
CA CYS A 5 8.68 -35.29 38.37
C CYS A 5 9.27 -33.97 37.85
N GLY A 6 10.40 -34.06 37.14
CA GLY A 6 10.85 -33.01 36.24
C GLY A 6 9.97 -32.97 34.99
N LEU A 7 9.43 -31.80 34.65
CA LEU A 7 8.74 -31.56 33.39
C LEU A 7 9.76 -31.08 32.36
N GLY A 8 10.25 -32.01 31.53
CA GLY A 8 10.95 -31.68 30.30
C GLY A 8 9.96 -31.13 29.28
N THR A 9 10.17 -29.90 28.82
CA THR A 9 9.41 -29.29 27.72
C THR A 9 9.81 -29.97 26.41
N TRP A 10 8.91 -30.76 25.85
CA TRP A 10 9.04 -31.31 24.51
C TRP A 10 8.84 -30.19 23.50
N THR A 11 9.90 -29.80 22.81
CA THR A 11 9.80 -28.95 21.62
C THR A 11 9.21 -29.79 20.49
N SER A 12 7.92 -29.65 20.23
CA SER A 12 7.31 -30.20 19.03
C SER A 12 7.96 -29.54 17.81
N ASN A 13 8.80 -30.28 17.08
CA ASN A 13 9.26 -29.88 15.77
C ASN A 13 8.04 -29.68 14.86
N ALA A 14 7.72 -28.43 14.54
CA ALA A 14 6.74 -28.11 13.52
C ALA A 14 7.25 -28.63 12.18
N HIS A 15 6.69 -29.74 11.72
CA HIS A 15 6.91 -30.24 10.37
C HIS A 15 6.09 -29.35 9.43
N ALA A 16 6.72 -28.30 8.89
CA ALA A 16 6.16 -27.57 7.76
C ALA A 16 6.13 -28.54 6.57
N GLY A 17 4.96 -29.12 6.30
CA GLY A 17 4.75 -30.04 5.18
C GLY A 17 5.15 -29.38 3.86
N ALA A 18 5.59 -30.19 2.92
CA ALA A 18 5.96 -29.79 1.57
C ALA A 18 4.79 -29.08 0.87
N GLN A 19 4.72 -27.75 1.03
CA GLN A 19 3.71 -26.94 0.39
C GLN A 19 4.05 -26.85 -1.09
N ILE A 20 3.33 -27.62 -1.90
CA ILE A 20 3.37 -27.52 -3.36
C ILE A 20 2.53 -26.30 -3.71
N GLU A 21 3.16 -25.23 -4.20
CA GLU A 21 2.45 -24.11 -4.80
C GLU A 21 1.77 -24.59 -6.09
N GLU A 22 0.44 -24.76 -6.08
CA GLU A 22 -0.30 -24.88 -7.33
C GLU A 22 -0.21 -23.56 -8.10
N PRO A 23 0.11 -23.56 -9.41
CA PRO A 23 0.09 -22.36 -10.21
C PRO A 23 -1.31 -21.76 -10.15
N LEU A 24 -1.42 -20.50 -9.70
CA LEU A 24 -2.67 -19.75 -9.72
C LEU A 24 -3.32 -19.90 -11.10
N ALA A 25 -4.51 -20.50 -11.16
CA ALA A 25 -5.20 -20.78 -12.41
C ALA A 25 -5.28 -19.52 -13.28
N ASP A 26 -5.08 -19.64 -14.59
CA ASP A 26 -4.99 -18.49 -15.50
C ASP A 26 -6.22 -17.57 -15.46
N ALA A 27 -7.38 -18.13 -15.13
CA ALA A 27 -8.61 -17.38 -14.87
C ALA A 27 -8.50 -16.48 -13.63
N VAL A 28 -7.93 -16.98 -12.54
CA VAL A 28 -7.72 -16.21 -11.30
C VAL A 28 -6.60 -15.18 -11.50
N ARG A 29 -5.52 -15.56 -12.20
CA ARG A 29 -4.46 -14.64 -12.59
C ARG A 29 -5.00 -13.49 -13.44
N SER A 30 -5.87 -13.79 -14.41
CA SER A 30 -6.47 -12.79 -15.30
C SER A 30 -7.51 -11.93 -14.59
N ALA A 31 -8.35 -12.51 -13.73
CA ALA A 31 -9.32 -11.77 -12.93
C ALA A 31 -8.64 -10.82 -11.94
N LEU A 32 -7.57 -11.28 -11.27
CA LEU A 32 -6.76 -10.46 -10.39
C LEU A 32 -6.00 -9.38 -11.19
N ALA A 33 -5.40 -9.72 -12.33
CA ALA A 33 -4.75 -8.75 -13.20
C ALA A 33 -5.74 -7.70 -13.72
N ALA A 34 -6.98 -8.07 -14.04
CA ALA A 34 -8.03 -7.15 -14.45
C ALA A 34 -8.53 -6.27 -13.29
N ALA A 35 -8.58 -6.82 -12.07
CA ALA A 35 -8.91 -6.05 -10.87
C ALA A 35 -7.79 -5.05 -10.49
N ILE A 36 -6.54 -5.39 -10.78
CA ILE A 36 -5.35 -4.55 -10.55
C ILE A 36 -5.06 -3.62 -11.73
N ALA A 37 -5.54 -3.93 -12.94
CA ALA A 37 -5.35 -3.13 -14.14
C ALA A 37 -5.99 -1.75 -13.95
N ASN A 38 -5.17 -0.85 -13.41
CA ASN A 38 -5.47 0.51 -13.02
C ASN A 38 -6.35 1.19 -14.06
N ARG A 39 -7.59 1.53 -13.68
CA ARG A 39 -8.19 2.74 -14.22
C ARG A 39 -7.34 3.91 -13.73
N ALA A 40 -6.99 4.84 -14.62
CA ALA A 40 -6.44 6.11 -14.19
C ALA A 40 -7.32 6.67 -13.06
N PRO A 41 -6.74 7.21 -11.99
CA PRO A 41 -7.52 7.74 -10.88
C PRO A 41 -8.53 8.73 -11.47
N PRO A 42 -9.83 8.62 -11.14
CA PRO A 42 -10.77 9.63 -11.57
C PRO A 42 -10.29 10.97 -11.00
N LYS A 43 -10.25 12.00 -11.86
CA LYS A 43 -9.86 13.35 -11.45
C LYS A 43 -10.67 13.75 -10.21
N PRO A 44 -10.05 14.33 -9.16
CA PRO A 44 -10.79 14.72 -7.97
C PRO A 44 -11.94 15.68 -8.34
N GLY A 45 -13.17 15.29 -8.04
CA GLY A 45 -14.32 16.19 -8.00
C GLY A 45 -14.30 17.01 -6.73
N PHE A 46 -14.75 18.27 -6.79
CA PHE A 46 -14.86 19.14 -5.63
C PHE A 46 -16.26 19.70 -5.55
N ASP A 47 -16.91 19.51 -4.39
CA ASP A 47 -18.26 20.03 -4.14
C ASP A 47 -18.24 21.53 -3.80
N SER A 48 -17.07 22.07 -3.42
CA SER A 48 -16.90 23.48 -3.07
C SER A 48 -15.55 24.05 -3.54
N THR A 49 -15.49 25.39 -3.61
CA THR A 49 -14.26 26.11 -3.98
C THR A 49 -13.20 25.98 -2.90
N GLU A 50 -13.60 25.95 -1.63
CA GLU A 50 -12.73 25.78 -0.46
C GLU A 50 -12.04 24.42 -0.51
N MET A 51 -12.77 23.35 -0.85
CA MET A 51 -12.21 22.01 -1.02
C MET A 51 -11.18 21.98 -2.15
N ARG A 52 -11.47 22.63 -3.27
CA ARG A 52 -10.54 22.75 -4.39
C ARG A 52 -9.26 23.50 -3.99
N LEU A 53 -9.38 24.60 -3.25
CA LEU A 53 -8.23 25.36 -2.76
C LEU A 53 -7.40 24.57 -1.76
N ALA A 54 -8.04 23.82 -0.85
CA ALA A 54 -7.35 22.93 0.08
C ALA A 54 -6.55 21.85 -0.66
N TYR A 55 -7.16 21.23 -1.67
CA TYR A 55 -6.49 20.26 -2.53
C TYR A 55 -5.29 20.87 -3.26
N LEU A 56 -5.44 22.03 -3.90
CA LEU A 56 -4.35 22.67 -4.64
C LEU A 56 -3.17 23.05 -3.74
N ARG A 57 -3.45 23.54 -2.52
CA ARG A 57 -2.41 23.82 -1.52
C ARG A 57 -1.67 22.54 -1.12
N TRP A 58 -2.43 21.49 -0.78
CA TRP A 58 -1.86 20.20 -0.43
C TRP A 58 -1.03 19.59 -1.57
N LEU A 59 -1.54 19.63 -2.80
CA LEU A 59 -0.86 19.10 -3.98
C LEU A 59 0.46 19.83 -4.22
N GLY A 60 0.46 21.16 -4.16
CA GLY A 60 1.67 21.96 -4.32
C GLY A 60 2.72 21.65 -3.26
N GLU A 61 2.30 21.56 -1.99
CA GLU A 61 3.19 21.26 -0.87
C GLU A 61 3.79 19.85 -0.97
N MET A 62 2.94 18.82 -1.15
CA MET A 62 3.39 17.42 -1.21
C MET A 62 4.20 17.14 -2.48
N SER A 63 3.86 17.77 -3.61
CA SER A 63 4.66 17.69 -4.83
C SER A 63 6.06 18.27 -4.61
N GLY A 64 6.18 19.37 -3.86
CA GLY A 64 7.48 19.91 -3.46
C GLY A 64 8.30 18.92 -2.62
N ARG A 65 7.68 18.34 -1.59
CA ARG A 65 8.33 17.37 -0.69
C ARG A 65 8.80 16.10 -1.41
N LEU A 66 8.04 15.62 -2.40
CA LEU A 66 8.33 14.38 -3.11
C LEU A 66 9.32 14.50 -4.28
N LYS A 67 9.80 15.70 -4.63
CA LYS A 67 10.74 15.88 -5.76
C LYS A 67 11.96 14.94 -5.73
N LYS A 68 12.53 14.68 -4.55
CA LYS A 68 13.69 13.79 -4.38
C LYS A 68 13.37 12.30 -4.56
N ARG A 69 12.11 11.90 -4.38
CA ARG A 69 11.65 10.50 -4.45
C ARG A 69 10.95 10.17 -5.77
N LYS A 70 10.30 11.15 -6.38
CA LYS A 70 9.63 11.08 -7.69
C LYS A 70 9.98 12.33 -8.49
N ALA A 71 11.09 12.29 -9.22
CA ALA A 71 11.63 13.47 -9.92
C ALA A 71 10.70 13.95 -11.05
N ASP A 72 10.19 13.02 -11.85
CA ASP A 72 9.24 13.33 -12.93
C ASP A 72 7.97 13.99 -12.37
N HIS A 73 7.61 15.15 -12.93
CA HIS A 73 6.52 15.97 -12.42
C HIS A 73 5.16 15.30 -12.66
N VAL A 74 4.95 14.76 -13.85
CA VAL A 74 3.68 14.14 -14.25
C VAL A 74 3.41 12.94 -13.36
N THR A 75 4.37 12.02 -13.26
CA THR A 75 4.29 10.82 -12.39
C THR A 75 4.03 11.18 -10.93
N ARG A 76 4.64 12.26 -10.43
CA ARG A 76 4.46 12.70 -9.04
C ARG A 76 3.07 13.28 -8.79
N VAL A 77 2.55 14.07 -9.73
CA VAL A 77 1.19 14.63 -9.65
C VAL A 77 0.16 13.52 -9.75
N GLU A 78 0.30 12.62 -10.73
CA GLU A 78 -0.57 11.45 -10.88
C GLU A 78 -0.57 10.59 -9.61
N PHE A 79 0.60 10.34 -9.03
CA PHE A 79 0.71 9.63 -7.75
C PHE A 79 -0.07 10.32 -6.62
N LEU A 80 0.09 11.64 -6.48
CA LEU A 80 -0.60 12.41 -5.45
C LEU A 80 -2.11 12.49 -5.68
N GLU A 81 -2.55 12.57 -6.93
CA GLU A 81 -3.96 12.48 -7.32
C GLU A 81 -4.57 11.14 -6.91
N THR A 82 -3.88 10.03 -7.20
CA THR A 82 -4.29 8.70 -6.74
C THR A 82 -4.41 8.66 -5.23
N VAL A 83 -3.37 9.10 -4.51
CA VAL A 83 -3.36 9.05 -3.04
C VAL A 83 -4.51 9.87 -2.48
N TRP A 84 -4.74 11.09 -3.00
CA TRP A 84 -5.84 11.92 -2.55
C TRP A 84 -7.20 11.24 -2.77
N TYR A 85 -7.45 10.77 -3.99
CA TYR A 85 -8.70 10.10 -4.34
C TYR A 85 -8.95 8.87 -3.47
N GLU A 86 -7.97 7.98 -3.37
CA GLU A 86 -8.10 6.74 -2.61
C GLU A 86 -8.25 6.99 -1.10
N SER A 87 -7.54 7.98 -0.57
CA SER A 87 -7.69 8.38 0.83
C SER A 87 -9.10 8.88 1.10
N LYS A 88 -9.62 9.79 0.26
CA LYS A 88 -10.99 10.32 0.42
C LYS A 88 -12.05 9.24 0.25
N ARG A 89 -11.88 8.34 -0.72
CA ARG A 89 -12.76 7.19 -0.94
C ARG A 89 -12.81 6.26 0.28
N ALA A 90 -11.68 6.07 0.94
CA ALA A 90 -11.57 5.26 2.16
C ALA A 90 -11.85 6.03 3.46
N ALA A 91 -12.27 7.31 3.39
CA ALA A 91 -12.42 8.20 4.54
C ALA A 91 -11.15 8.33 5.42
N LEU A 92 -9.98 8.24 4.81
CA LEU A 92 -8.66 8.42 5.43
C LEU A 92 -8.07 9.81 5.14
N GLU A 93 -7.16 10.23 6.01
CA GLU A 93 -6.40 11.46 5.83
C GLU A 93 -5.22 11.21 4.86
N PRO A 94 -5.01 12.03 3.81
CA PRO A 94 -3.95 11.80 2.83
C PRO A 94 -2.53 11.76 3.39
N SER A 95 -2.22 12.54 4.43
CA SER A 95 -0.90 12.56 5.06
C SER A 95 -0.62 11.26 5.83
N LEU A 96 -1.64 10.64 6.46
CA LEU A 96 -1.56 9.30 7.05
C LEU A 96 -1.17 8.27 5.97
N VAL A 97 -1.86 8.28 4.83
CA VAL A 97 -1.57 7.37 3.73
C VAL A 97 -0.17 7.59 3.16
N LEU A 98 0.25 8.86 2.97
CA LEU A 98 1.62 9.18 2.55
C LEU A 98 2.67 8.71 3.56
N GLY A 99 2.40 8.84 4.86
CA GLY A 99 3.27 8.36 5.94
C GLY A 99 3.44 6.85 5.91
N LEU A 100 2.34 6.11 5.72
CA LEU A 100 2.36 4.66 5.56
C LEU A 100 3.18 4.25 4.33
N ILE A 101 2.91 4.86 3.17
CA ILE A 101 3.67 4.59 1.93
C ILE A 101 5.16 4.84 2.13
N GLN A 102 5.52 5.89 2.87
CA GLN A 102 6.91 6.21 3.18
C GLN A 102 7.59 5.10 4.00
N VAL A 103 6.93 4.62 5.05
CA VAL A 103 7.48 3.58 5.95
C VAL A 103 7.57 2.22 5.24
N GLU A 104 6.53 1.83 4.51
CA GLU A 104 6.45 0.49 3.90
C GLU A 104 7.27 0.38 2.60
N SER A 105 7.29 1.43 1.78
CA SER A 105 7.87 1.36 0.42
C SER A 105 8.92 2.42 0.11
N GLY A 106 9.02 3.47 0.93
CA GLY A 106 9.83 4.64 0.60
C GLY A 106 9.46 5.30 -0.74
N PHE A 107 8.20 5.20 -1.17
CA PHE A 107 7.67 5.64 -2.47
C PHE A 107 8.18 4.87 -3.70
N ARG A 108 8.78 3.69 -3.51
CA ARG A 108 9.22 2.81 -4.60
C ARG A 108 8.05 1.97 -5.10
N LYS A 109 7.82 1.96 -6.42
CA LYS A 109 6.72 1.19 -7.04
C LYS A 109 6.92 -0.33 -6.92
N TYR A 110 8.17 -0.78 -7.01
CA TYR A 110 8.57 -2.16 -6.83
C TYR A 110 9.49 -2.21 -5.62
N ALA A 111 8.95 -2.61 -4.47
CA ALA A 111 9.79 -3.07 -3.38
C ALA A 111 10.30 -4.46 -3.78
N ILE A 112 11.60 -4.58 -4.05
CA ILE A 112 12.25 -5.88 -4.16
C ILE A 112 12.43 -6.35 -2.72
N SER A 113 11.55 -7.21 -2.22
CA SER A 113 11.79 -7.93 -0.98
C SER A 113 12.98 -8.86 -1.21
N SER A 114 14.02 -8.73 -0.39
CA SER A 114 15.13 -9.70 -0.29
C SER A 114 14.86 -10.65 0.86
#